data_AF-A0A382YWH0-F1
#
_entry.id   AF-A0A382YWH0-F1
#
_cell.length_a   1.000
_cell.length_b   1.000
_cell.length_c   1.000
_cell.angle_alpha   90.00
_cell.angle_beta   90.00
_cell.angle_gamma   90.00
#
_symmetry.space_group_name_H-M   'P 1'
#
loop_
_entity.id
_entity.type
_entity.pdbx_description
1 polymer ?
#
loop_
_entity_poly.entity_id
_entity_poly.type
_entity_poly.pdbx_seq_one_letter_code
_entity_poly.pdbx_strand_id
1 'polypeptide(L)'
;MEHDACGVGLVASTEGKKSRKIVEYGIEALKAVWHRGAVDADGKTGDGAGIHIEIPYDFFTEKIETKGHKHDNSEICIGMIFL
;
A
#
# COMPACT_ATOMS: atom_id res chain seq x y z
N MET A 1 29.82 7.87 10.60
CA MET A 1 28.44 8.00 11.11
C MET A 1 27.54 7.65 9.95
N GLU A 2 27.03 6.41 9.91
CA GLU A 2 26.04 6.02 8.91
C GLU A 2 24.74 6.75 9.22
N HIS A 3 24.18 7.39 8.20
CA HIS A 3 22.93 8.11 8.31
C HIS A 3 21.84 7.15 7.85
N ASP A 4 20.99 6.69 8.76
CA ASP A 4 19.87 5.79 8.42
C ASP A 4 19.06 6.39 7.26
N ALA A 5 19.05 5.64 6.16
CA ALA A 5 18.50 6.03 4.88
C ALA A 5 17.05 5.48 4.78
N CYS A 6 16.16 5.99 5.65
CA CYS A 6 14.75 5.55 5.70
C CYS A 6 13.77 6.73 5.90
N GLY A 7 12.63 6.68 5.21
CA GLY A 7 11.51 7.60 5.37
C GLY A 7 10.23 6.87 5.80
N VAL A 8 9.50 7.43 6.77
CA VAL A 8 8.17 6.96 7.18
C VAL A 8 7.18 8.12 7.12
N GLY A 9 5.92 7.83 6.81
CA GLY A 9 4.87 8.83 6.71
C GLY A 9 3.48 8.22 6.88
N LEU A 10 2.50 9.07 7.13
CA LEU A 10 1.09 8.72 7.28
C LEU A 10 0.24 9.75 6.53
N VAL A 11 -0.78 9.26 5.82
CA VAL A 11 -1.83 10.09 5.22
C VAL A 11 -3.16 9.60 5.74
N ALA A 12 -3.99 10.50 6.26
CA ALA A 12 -5.31 10.18 6.79
C ALA A 12 -6.34 11.21 6.35
N SER A 13 -7.59 10.78 6.18
CA SER A 13 -8.71 11.69 5.98
C SER A 13 -9.11 12.30 7.33
N THR A 14 -9.11 13.63 7.44
CA THR A 14 -9.61 14.34 8.62
C THR A 14 -11.11 14.17 8.83
N GLU A 15 -11.85 13.85 7.76
CA GLU A 15 -13.30 13.58 7.80
C GLU A 15 -13.64 12.09 8.02
N GLY A 16 -12.64 11.20 8.14
CA GLY A 16 -12.86 9.76 8.26
C GLY A 16 -13.47 9.08 7.01
N LYS A 17 -13.51 9.75 5.85
CA LYS A 17 -14.05 9.18 4.61
C LYS A 17 -12.98 8.47 3.81
N LYS A 18 -13.30 7.26 3.32
CA LYS A 18 -12.45 6.51 2.40
C LYS A 18 -12.36 7.24 1.06
N SER A 19 -11.15 7.31 0.50
CA SER A 19 -10.92 7.94 -0.80
C SER A 19 -9.66 7.40 -1.46
N ARG A 20 -9.73 7.19 -2.78
CA ARG A 20 -8.57 6.81 -3.61
C ARG A 20 -7.41 7.79 -3.46
N LYS A 21 -7.72 9.08 -3.23
CA LYS A 21 -6.73 10.15 -3.04
C LYS A 21 -5.74 9.87 -1.91
N ILE A 22 -6.20 9.25 -0.81
CA ILE A 22 -5.31 8.92 0.32
C ILE A 22 -4.21 7.96 -0.09
N VAL A 23 -4.56 6.95 -0.90
CA VAL A 23 -3.59 5.98 -1.42
C VAL A 23 -2.70 6.63 -2.48
N GLU A 24 -3.23 7.52 -3.31
CA GLU A 24 -2.44 8.29 -4.29
C GLU A 24 -1.38 9.15 -3.61
N TYR A 25 -1.75 9.90 -2.57
CA TYR A 25 -0.80 10.70 -1.78
C TYR A 25 0.27 9.83 -1.11
N GLY A 26 -0.08 8.64 -0.60
CA GLY A 26 0.90 7.70 -0.09
C GLY A 26 1.92 7.26 -1.14
N ILE A 27 1.47 6.98 -2.37
CA ILE A 27 2.34 6.63 -3.50
C ILE A 27 3.22 7.82 -3.92
N GLU A 28 2.65 9.03 -3.97
CA GLU A 28 3.41 10.25 -4.27
C GLU A 28 4.50 10.51 -3.22
N ALA A 29 4.20 10.32 -1.95
CA ALA A 29 5.18 10.43 -0.87
C ALA A 29 6.32 9.41 -1.01
N LEU A 30 6.01 8.15 -1.31
CA LEU A 30 7.03 7.11 -1.56
C LEU A 30 7.93 7.45 -2.76
N LYS A 31 7.38 8.09 -3.80
CA LYS A 31 8.17 8.57 -4.94
C LYS A 31 9.09 9.74 -4.59
N ALA A 32 8.88 10.43 -3.48
CA ALA A 32 9.68 11.60 -3.08
C ALA A 32 10.87 11.25 -2.17
N VAL A 33 10.98 10.01 -1.66
CA VAL A 33 12.01 9.61 -0.67
C VAL A 33 13.21 8.86 -1.28
N TRP A 34 13.29 8.74 -2.61
CA TRP A 34 14.37 8.01 -3.31
C TRP A 34 15.78 8.50 -2.96
N HIS A 35 15.95 9.81 -2.73
CA HIS A 35 17.22 10.43 -2.35
C HIS A 35 17.71 10.02 -0.96
N ARG A 36 16.86 9.33 -0.19
CA ARG A 36 17.15 8.81 1.15
C ARG A 36 17.14 7.30 1.19
N GLY A 37 17.03 6.58 0.07
CA GLY A 37 17.12 5.12 0.05
C GLY A 37 18.49 4.67 -0.45
N ALA A 38 18.94 3.50 -0.02
CA ALA A 38 20.02 2.82 -0.73
C ALA A 38 19.48 2.39 -2.10
N VAL A 39 20.19 2.80 -3.16
CA VAL A 39 19.92 2.37 -4.54
C VAL A 39 21.13 1.56 -4.97
N ASP A 40 20.91 0.32 -5.39
CA ASP A 40 21.99 -0.51 -5.91
C ASP A 40 22.46 0.00 -7.28
N ALA A 41 23.65 -0.42 -7.71
CA ALA A 41 24.27 0.01 -8.97
C ALA A 41 23.45 -0.37 -10.22
N ASP A 42 22.50 -1.30 -10.10
CA ASP A 42 21.61 -1.73 -11.18
C ASP A 42 20.48 -0.73 -11.49
N GLY A 43 20.28 0.29 -10.64
CA GLY A 43 19.22 1.29 -10.75
C GLY A 43 17.80 0.73 -10.59
N LYS A 44 17.65 -0.50 -10.11
CA LYS A 44 16.37 -1.21 -9.92
C LYS A 44 16.18 -1.70 -8.49
N THR A 45 17.25 -2.18 -7.87
CA THR A 45 17.25 -2.76 -6.55
C THR A 45 17.33 -1.66 -5.49
N GLY A 46 16.49 -1.79 -4.47
CA GLY A 46 16.53 -1.00 -3.25
C GLY A 46 16.13 -1.87 -2.07
N ASP A 47 16.45 -1.43 -0.86
CA ASP A 47 16.33 -2.26 0.35
C ASP A 47 14.88 -2.64 0.71
N GLY A 48 13.92 -1.79 0.36
CA GLY A 48 12.50 -2.05 0.53
C GLY A 48 11.64 -0.79 0.58
N ALA A 49 10.41 -0.92 0.10
CA ALA A 49 9.37 0.10 0.24
C ALA A 49 8.02 -0.60 0.44
N GLY A 50 7.13 0.03 1.19
CA GLY A 50 5.81 -0.54 1.49
C GLY A 50 4.76 0.53 1.73
N ILE A 51 3.51 0.17 1.47
CA ILE A 51 2.33 0.97 1.80
C ILE A 51 1.30 0.08 2.47
N HIS A 52 0.82 0.50 3.64
CA HIS A 52 -0.27 -0.16 4.34
C HIS A 52 -1.55 0.64 4.16
N ILE A 53 -2.63 -0.03 3.77
CA ILE A 53 -3.94 0.56 3.52
C ILE A 53 -5.02 -0.32 4.12
N GLU A 54 -6.21 0.25 4.32
CA GLU A 54 -7.40 -0.55 4.62
C GLU A 54 -7.71 -1.54 3.49
N ILE A 55 -8.39 -2.64 3.83
CA ILE A 55 -8.83 -3.63 2.85
C ILE A 55 -9.77 -2.94 1.84
N PRO A 56 -9.45 -2.94 0.53
CA PRO A 56 -10.31 -2.40 -0.50
C PRO A 56 -11.49 -3.35 -0.74
N TYR A 57 -12.54 -3.19 0.07
CA TYR A 57 -13.70 -4.09 0.11
C TYR A 57 -14.30 -4.34 -1.28
N ASP A 58 -14.63 -3.28 -2.02
CA ASP A 58 -15.24 -3.36 -3.35
C ASP A 58 -14.39 -4.18 -4.33
N PHE A 59 -13.06 -4.04 -4.26
CA PHE A 59 -12.14 -4.81 -5.10
C PHE A 59 -12.24 -6.31 -4.78
N PHE A 60 -12.24 -6.69 -3.52
CA PHE A 60 -12.30 -8.10 -3.13
C PHE A 60 -13.68 -8.71 -3.36
N THR A 61 -14.76 -7.97 -3.10
CA THR A 61 -16.13 -8.39 -3.45
C THR A 61 -16.24 -8.70 -4.95
N GLU A 62 -15.74 -7.82 -5.82
CA GLU A 62 -15.72 -8.06 -7.28
C GLU A 62 -14.96 -9.35 -7.64
N LYS A 63 -13.83 -9.63 -6.98
CA LYS A 63 -13.06 -10.87 -7.23
C LYS A 63 -13.77 -12.12 -6.75
N ILE A 64 -14.50 -12.08 -5.63
CA ILE A 64 -15.32 -13.19 -5.14
C ILE A 64 -16.42 -13.49 -6.16
N GLU A 65 -17.12 -12.45 -6.64
CA GLU A 65 -18.21 -12.58 -7.60
C GLU A 65 -17.76 -13.09 -8.96
N THR A 66 -16.63 -12.58 -9.47
CA THR A 66 -16.06 -13.00 -10.75
C THR A 66 -15.63 -14.49 -10.74
N LYS A 67 -15.40 -15.07 -9.56
CA LYS A 67 -15.08 -16.49 -9.39
C LYS A 67 -16.32 -17.39 -9.27
N GLY A 68 -17.52 -16.82 -9.39
CA GLY A 68 -18.79 -17.56 -9.34
C GLY A 68 -19.33 -17.77 -7.93
N HIS A 69 -18.74 -17.12 -6.92
CA HIS A 69 -19.27 -17.10 -5.55
C HIS A 69 -20.16 -15.87 -5.37
N LYS A 70 -21.10 -15.91 -4.42
CA LYS A 70 -21.83 -14.72 -4.00
C LYS A 70 -21.26 -14.21 -2.70
N HIS A 71 -21.03 -12.91 -2.62
CA HIS A 71 -20.66 -12.26 -1.38
C HIS A 71 -21.93 -11.83 -0.63
N ASP A 72 -22.07 -12.18 0.64
CA ASP A 72 -23.27 -11.95 1.46
C ASP A 72 -23.15 -10.73 2.38
N ASN A 73 -22.22 -9.82 2.07
CA ASN A 73 -21.83 -8.66 2.88
C ASN A 73 -21.17 -8.99 4.22
N SER A 74 -20.72 -10.22 4.42
CA SER A 74 -19.85 -10.58 5.55
C SER A 74 -18.51 -9.83 5.52
N GLU A 75 -17.78 -9.90 6.63
CA GLU A 75 -16.42 -9.36 6.71
C GLU A 75 -15.46 -10.16 5.84
N ILE A 76 -14.58 -9.45 5.12
CA ILE A 76 -13.54 -10.06 4.29
C ILE A 76 -12.20 -10.00 5.04
N CYS A 77 -11.57 -11.16 5.20
CA CYS A 77 -10.21 -11.28 5.76
C CYS A 77 -9.22 -11.64 4.65
N ILE A 78 -8.08 -10.95 4.60
CA ILE A 78 -7.05 -11.14 3.57
C ILE A 78 -5.70 -11.48 4.23
N GLY A 79 -5.06 -12.54 3.73
CA GLY A 79 -3.67 -12.86 4.04
C GLY A 79 -2.74 -12.45 2.89
N MET A 80 -1.77 -11.58 3.17
CA MET A 80 -0.65 -11.30 2.25
C MET A 80 0.54 -12.15 2.68
N ILE A 81 0.95 -13.12 1.86
CA ILE A 81 1.91 -14.17 2.23
C ILE A 81 3.04 -14.24 1.20
N PHE A 82 4.28 -14.36 1.68
CA PHE A 82 5.41 -14.83 0.87
C PHE A 82 5.57 -16.34 1.10
N LEU A 83 5.56 -17.12 0.02
CA LEU A 83 5.64 -18.59 0.02
C LEU A 83 7.08 -19.08 -0.20
#